data_AF-A0AAP0S8Z1-F1
#
_entry.id   AF-A0AAP0S8Z1-F1
#
_cell.length_a   1.000
_cell.length_b   1.000
_cell.length_c   1.000
_cell.angle_alpha   90.00
_cell.angle_beta   90.00
_cell.angle_gamma   90.00
#
_symmetry.space_group_name_H-M   'P 1'
#
loop_
_entity.id
_entity.type
_entity.pdbx_description
1 polymer ?
#
loop_
_entity_poly.entity_id
_entity_poly.type
_entity_poly.pdbx_seq_one_letter_code
_entity_poly.pdbx_strand_id
1 'polypeptide(L)'
;MHSESVQPLNFTISTVLKALARQTRVKDGEAFYGFVLKCGFGFDLIVQNAVLDLFMRCGKVEFARHVFDGMHDKDIISWNSMISGYGNNGRVDMARDLFNRMPERNVVSWTSMICGYVKASDMVEAQVLFGAMPVKDLASWNVMISGYVDAGDILNAHLVFEAMPNRDVGTWNLMISGFCKAGDIESAKDLFSKMPNRNEASWAMMIDGYIKSGDVNSARCLFDQMPEKNLVSWSTMIGGYARHGQPRKALELFELCKEKGIKPD
;
A
#
# COMPACT_ATOMS: atom_id res chain seq x y z
N MET A 1 42.43 2.34 21.64
CA MET A 1 41.42 1.64 22.46
C MET A 1 40.75 2.69 23.36
N HIS A 2 39.51 3.13 23.22
CA HIS A 2 38.42 2.86 22.28
C HIS A 2 37.73 4.21 22.06
N SER A 3 37.82 4.76 20.85
CA SER A 3 36.85 5.73 20.37
C SER A 3 35.72 4.91 19.74
N GLU A 4 34.90 4.28 20.57
CA GLU A 4 33.61 3.77 20.10
C GLU A 4 32.67 4.98 20.01
N SER A 5 32.40 5.36 18.76
CA SER A 5 31.33 6.27 18.39
C SER A 5 30.00 5.70 18.90
N VAL A 6 29.55 6.17 20.06
CA VAL A 6 28.17 5.96 20.51
C VAL A 6 27.26 6.71 19.54
N GLN A 7 26.84 6.04 18.46
CA GLN A 7 25.79 6.55 17.58
C GLN A 7 24.47 6.66 18.37
N PRO A 8 23.64 7.65 18.05
CA PRO A 8 22.90 8.37 19.08
C PRO A 8 21.62 7.65 19.52
N LEU A 9 21.41 7.58 20.83
CA LEU A 9 20.33 6.87 21.51
C LEU A 9 18.92 7.19 20.96
N ASN A 10 18.72 8.37 20.37
CA ASN A 10 17.46 8.78 19.74
C ASN A 10 17.09 7.95 18.49
N PHE A 11 18.06 7.52 17.67
CA PHE A 11 17.80 6.65 16.51
C PHE A 11 17.38 5.26 16.95
N THR A 12 18.02 4.73 18.00
CA THR A 12 17.64 3.44 18.61
C THR A 12 16.22 3.51 19.18
N ILE A 13 15.91 4.57 19.94
CA ILE A 13 14.56 4.84 20.46
C ILE A 13 13.53 4.91 19.33
N SER A 14 13.81 5.70 18.28
CA SER A 14 12.94 5.86 17.11
C SER A 14 12.68 4.51 16.41
N THR A 15 13.71 3.67 16.30
CA THR A 15 13.61 2.35 15.69
C THR A 15 12.71 1.41 16.50
N VAL A 16 12.86 1.41 17.83
CA VAL A 16 12.00 0.62 18.73
C VAL A 16 10.55 1.10 18.63
N LEU A 17 10.31 2.41 18.69
CA LEU A 17 8.97 2.99 18.54
C LEU A 17 8.31 2.59 17.21
N LYS A 18 9.04 2.68 16.08
CA LYS A 18 8.56 2.24 14.77
C LYS A 18 8.25 0.75 14.72
N ALA A 19 9.03 -0.09 15.41
CA ALA A 19 8.75 -1.52 15.50
C ALA A 19 7.45 -1.80 16.29
N LEU A 20 7.25 -1.12 17.42
CA LEU A 20 6.02 -1.20 18.20
C LEU A 20 4.81 -0.71 17.42
N ALA A 21 4.98 0.36 16.64
CA ALA A 21 3.96 0.94 15.77
C ALA A 21 3.48 -0.04 14.70
N ARG A 22 4.41 -0.75 14.05
CA ARG A 22 4.10 -1.80 13.06
C ARG A 22 3.33 -2.98 13.66
N GLN A 23 3.59 -3.31 14.93
CA GLN A 23 2.93 -4.39 15.65
C GLN A 23 1.66 -3.94 16.38
N THR A 24 1.30 -2.65 16.32
CA THR A 24 0.15 -2.06 17.03
C THR A 24 0.14 -2.33 18.55
N ARG A 25 1.32 -2.48 19.16
CA ARG A 25 1.48 -2.83 20.58
C ARG A 25 1.30 -1.62 21.50
N VAL A 26 0.05 -1.23 21.72
CA VAL A 26 -0.30 0.03 22.42
C VAL A 26 0.28 0.11 23.84
N LYS A 27 0.11 -0.94 24.65
CA LYS A 27 0.55 -0.94 26.06
C LYS A 27 2.07 -0.81 26.20
N ASP A 28 2.80 -1.55 25.36
CA ASP A 28 4.26 -1.48 25.33
C ASP A 28 4.73 -0.13 24.80
N GLY A 29 4.00 0.42 23.83
CA GLY A 29 4.22 1.78 23.32
C GLY A 29 4.06 2.86 24.39
N GLU A 30 2.99 2.82 25.18
CA GLU A 30 2.75 3.74 26.31
C GLU A 30 3.84 3.63 27.37
N ALA A 31 4.21 2.41 27.78
CA ALA A 31 5.28 2.17 28.73
C ALA A 31 6.64 2.66 28.22
N PHE A 32 6.96 2.37 26.95
CA PHE A 32 8.20 2.81 26.33
C PHE A 32 8.24 4.32 26.15
N TYR A 33 7.12 4.97 25.83
CA TYR A 33 7.06 6.44 25.79
C TYR A 33 7.31 7.06 27.17
N GLY A 34 6.77 6.47 28.24
CA GLY A 34 7.10 6.89 29.61
C GLY A 34 8.60 6.78 29.93
N PHE A 35 9.27 5.73 29.43
CA PHE A 35 10.73 5.60 29.51
C PHE A 35 11.46 6.68 28.71
N VAL A 36 11.03 6.94 27.47
CA VAL A 36 11.57 8.00 26.59
C VAL A 36 11.52 9.38 27.28
N LEU A 37 10.40 9.71 27.91
CA LEU A 37 10.25 10.95 28.67
C LEU A 37 11.24 11.03 29.84
N LYS A 38 11.38 9.95 30.63
CA LYS A 38 12.33 9.87 31.75
C LYS A 38 13.79 9.97 31.31
N CYS A 39 14.11 9.49 30.12
CA CYS A 39 15.45 9.60 29.55
C CYS A 39 15.77 10.97 28.93
N GLY A 40 14.84 11.93 28.99
CA GLY A 40 15.06 13.29 28.49
C GLY A 40 14.89 13.47 26.99
N PHE A 41 14.37 12.46 26.27
CA PHE A 41 14.13 12.53 24.82
C PHE A 41 12.73 13.05 24.45
N GLY A 42 11.98 13.57 25.43
CA GLY A 42 10.60 14.03 25.23
C GLY A 42 10.45 15.19 24.25
N PHE A 43 11.52 15.93 24.00
CA PHE A 43 11.58 17.08 23.08
C PHE A 43 12.40 16.83 21.81
N ASP A 44 12.96 15.62 21.65
CA ASP A 44 13.71 15.27 20.44
C ASP A 44 12.72 15.06 19.28
N LEU A 45 12.87 15.85 18.20
CA LEU A 45 11.96 15.87 17.06
C LEU A 45 11.84 14.49 16.36
N ILE A 46 12.94 13.74 16.24
CA ILE A 46 12.95 12.41 15.61
C ILE A 46 12.15 11.42 16.45
N VAL A 47 12.32 11.51 17.77
CA VAL A 47 11.58 10.68 18.72
C VAL A 47 10.11 11.06 18.77
N GLN A 48 9.78 12.35 18.87
CA GLN A 48 8.41 12.85 18.83
C GLN A 48 7.69 12.41 17.54
N ASN A 49 8.33 12.51 16.38
CA ASN A 49 7.77 12.02 15.12
C ASN A 49 7.49 10.50 15.13
N ALA A 50 8.35 9.69 15.74
CA ALA A 50 8.12 8.26 15.90
C ALA A 50 7.00 7.94 16.90
N VAL A 51 6.86 8.75 17.95
CA VAL A 51 5.77 8.67 18.92
C VAL A 51 4.42 8.99 18.25
N LEU A 52 4.36 10.02 17.40
CA LEU A 52 3.15 10.32 16.63
C LEU A 52 2.74 9.12 15.74
N ASP A 53 3.66 8.55 14.97
CA ASP A 53 3.37 7.38 14.11
C ASP A 53 2.87 6.18 14.94
N LEU A 54 3.51 5.89 16.07
CA LEU A 54 3.08 4.85 17.01
C LEU A 54 1.63 5.05 17.45
N PHE A 55 1.31 6.21 18.02
CA PHE A 55 0.00 6.42 18.61
C PHE A 55 -1.11 6.55 17.55
N MET A 56 -0.81 7.13 16.38
CA MET A 56 -1.76 7.15 15.26
C MET A 56 -2.07 5.74 14.74
N ARG A 57 -1.07 4.86 14.60
CA ARG A 57 -1.28 3.44 14.19
C ARG A 57 -2.00 2.62 15.24
N CYS A 58 -1.79 2.94 16.52
CA CYS A 58 -2.47 2.31 17.65
C CYS A 58 -3.89 2.85 17.89
N GLY A 59 -4.39 3.78 17.06
CA GLY A 59 -5.72 4.38 17.21
C GLY A 59 -5.86 5.34 18.40
N LYS A 60 -4.76 5.69 19.08
CA LYS A 60 -4.71 6.67 20.18
C LYS A 60 -4.59 8.09 19.62
N VAL A 61 -5.54 8.45 18.76
CA VAL A 61 -5.52 9.67 17.95
C VAL A 61 -5.47 10.94 18.82
N GLU A 62 -6.27 11.01 19.89
CA GLU A 62 -6.27 12.16 20.79
C GLU A 62 -4.94 12.34 21.54
N PHE A 63 -4.28 11.24 21.87
CA PHE A 63 -2.97 11.28 22.52
C PHE A 63 -1.90 11.78 21.54
N ALA A 64 -1.89 11.28 20.31
CA ALA A 64 -1.00 11.77 19.26
C ALA A 64 -1.24 13.26 18.98
N ARG A 65 -2.50 13.72 18.97
CA ARG A 65 -2.84 15.14 18.85
C ARG A 65 -2.23 15.95 19.98
N HIS A 66 -2.37 15.50 21.23
CA HIS A 66 -1.80 16.19 22.38
C HIS A 66 -0.28 16.30 22.30
N VAL A 67 0.41 15.21 21.93
CA VAL A 67 1.86 15.22 21.70
C VAL A 67 2.21 16.22 20.60
N PHE A 68 1.52 16.17 19.46
CA PHE A 68 1.75 17.08 18.34
C PHE A 68 1.59 18.55 18.76
N ASP A 69 0.51 18.89 19.44
CA ASP A 69 0.27 20.26 19.91
C ASP A 69 1.37 20.77 20.84
N GLY A 70 1.88 19.90 21.71
CA GLY A 70 2.98 20.19 22.63
C GLY A 70 4.37 20.30 22.00
N MET A 71 4.56 19.92 20.72
CA MET A 71 5.87 20.03 20.06
C MET A 71 6.26 21.50 19.85
N HIS A 72 7.45 21.88 20.30
CA HIS A 72 8.02 23.22 20.09
C HIS A 72 8.26 23.48 18.60
N ASP A 73 8.94 22.55 17.93
CA ASP A 73 9.19 22.57 16.49
C ASP A 73 8.41 21.45 15.81
N LYS A 74 7.86 21.73 14.63
CA LYS A 74 7.13 20.76 13.81
C LYS A 74 7.68 20.82 12.40
N ASP A 75 8.23 19.70 11.94
CA ASP A 75 8.72 19.59 10.57
C ASP A 75 7.66 18.96 9.66
N ILE A 76 7.96 18.91 8.35
CA ILE A 76 7.08 18.30 7.35
C ILE A 76 6.70 16.85 7.71
N ILE A 77 7.57 16.13 8.44
CA ILE A 77 7.33 14.74 8.87
C ILE A 77 6.28 14.73 9.99
N SER A 78 6.36 15.62 10.99
CA SER A 78 5.35 15.75 12.06
C SER A 78 3.95 15.94 11.48
N TRP A 79 3.82 16.89 10.54
CA TRP A 79 2.54 17.20 9.88
C TRP A 79 2.04 16.03 9.05
N ASN A 80 2.90 15.42 8.23
CA ASN A 80 2.52 14.29 7.38
C ASN A 80 2.09 13.07 8.21
N SER A 81 2.79 12.76 9.32
CA SER A 81 2.40 11.68 10.24
C SER A 81 0.99 11.88 10.79
N MET A 82 0.64 13.11 11.19
CA MET A 82 -0.71 13.41 11.67
C MET A 82 -1.76 13.32 10.56
N ILE A 83 -1.48 13.87 9.38
CA ILE A 83 -2.39 13.84 8.23
C ILE A 83 -2.69 12.39 7.81
N SER A 84 -1.65 11.60 7.56
CA SER A 84 -1.81 10.18 7.20
C SER A 84 -2.51 9.40 8.31
N GLY A 85 -2.15 9.67 9.57
CA GLY A 85 -2.76 9.03 10.73
C GLY A 85 -4.26 9.31 10.83
N TYR A 86 -4.68 10.56 10.65
CA TYR A 86 -6.10 10.92 10.71
C TYR A 86 -6.88 10.25 9.58
N GLY A 87 -6.34 10.24 8.36
CA GLY A 87 -6.93 9.51 7.23
C GLY A 87 -7.08 8.00 7.52
N ASN A 88 -6.07 7.37 8.11
CA ASN A 88 -6.11 5.95 8.48
C ASN A 88 -7.12 5.62 9.60
N ASN A 89 -7.46 6.60 10.43
CA ASN A 89 -8.43 6.46 11.52
C ASN A 89 -9.82 6.99 11.14
N GLY A 90 -10.09 7.21 9.84
CA GLY A 90 -11.40 7.66 9.35
C GLY A 90 -11.77 9.09 9.77
N ARG A 91 -10.80 9.92 10.17
CA ARG A 91 -11.01 11.31 10.60
C ARG A 91 -10.52 12.30 9.55
N VAL A 92 -11.02 12.17 8.32
CA VAL A 92 -10.54 12.94 7.16
C VAL A 92 -10.72 14.45 7.34
N ASP A 93 -11.77 14.90 8.04
CA ASP A 93 -12.00 16.32 8.33
C ASP A 93 -10.87 16.93 9.17
N MET A 94 -10.38 16.19 10.16
CA MET A 94 -9.24 16.63 10.99
C MET A 94 -7.93 16.62 10.19
N ALA A 95 -7.77 15.64 9.29
CA ALA A 95 -6.65 15.62 8.35
C ALA A 95 -6.67 16.88 7.46
N ARG A 96 -7.87 17.26 6.97
CA ARG A 96 -8.08 18.43 6.12
C ARG A 96 -7.80 19.74 6.84
N ASP A 97 -8.25 19.90 8.08
CA ASP A 97 -7.90 21.08 8.91
C ASP A 97 -6.39 21.23 9.06
N LEU A 98 -5.70 20.14 9.44
CA LEU A 98 -4.23 20.15 9.57
C LEU A 98 -3.54 20.46 8.24
N PHE A 99 -3.98 19.83 7.15
CA PHE A 99 -3.43 20.09 5.84
C PHE A 99 -3.59 21.56 5.42
N ASN A 100 -4.71 22.21 5.75
CA ASN A 100 -4.95 23.62 5.45
C ASN A 100 -4.08 24.55 6.31
N ARG A 101 -3.76 24.15 7.55
CA ARG A 101 -2.91 24.91 8.49
C ARG A 101 -1.41 24.68 8.29
N MET A 102 -1.04 23.67 7.52
CA MET A 102 0.35 23.32 7.25
C MET A 102 1.09 24.47 6.55
N PRO A 103 2.24 24.96 7.08
CA PRO A 103 2.96 26.10 6.51
C PRO A 103 3.47 25.84 5.10
N GLU A 104 4.02 24.65 4.88
CA GLU A 104 4.56 24.20 3.60
C GLU A 104 4.06 22.79 3.31
N ARG A 105 3.72 22.52 2.04
CA ARG A 105 3.19 21.23 1.60
C ARG A 105 4.11 20.64 0.56
N ASN A 106 4.44 19.36 0.71
CA ASN A 106 5.17 18.62 -0.30
C ASN A 106 4.28 17.52 -0.91
N VAL A 107 4.82 16.81 -1.91
CA VAL A 107 4.14 15.71 -2.59
C VAL A 107 3.54 14.70 -1.61
N VAL A 108 4.26 14.38 -0.52
CA VAL A 108 3.78 13.44 0.52
C VAL A 108 2.56 13.97 1.28
N SER A 109 2.51 15.27 1.59
CA SER A 109 1.35 15.91 2.23
C SER A 109 0.10 15.80 1.36
N TRP A 110 0.23 16.09 0.06
CA TRP A 110 -0.86 16.00 -0.91
C TRP A 110 -1.33 14.54 -1.07
N THR A 111 -0.40 13.62 -1.34
CA THR A 111 -0.72 12.19 -1.51
C THR A 111 -1.37 11.59 -0.25
N SER A 112 -0.94 11.99 0.94
CA SER A 112 -1.55 11.56 2.20
C SER A 112 -3.00 12.02 2.36
N MET A 113 -3.30 13.27 1.98
CA MET A 113 -4.69 13.76 2.00
C MET A 113 -5.58 13.05 0.99
N ILE A 114 -5.10 12.87 -0.24
CA ILE A 114 -5.83 12.14 -1.29
C ILE A 114 -6.11 10.71 -0.82
N CYS A 115 -5.12 10.03 -0.24
CA CYS A 115 -5.29 8.71 0.34
C CYS A 115 -6.35 8.68 1.47
N GLY A 116 -6.40 9.72 2.30
CA GLY A 116 -7.43 9.89 3.32
C GLY A 116 -8.84 9.96 2.74
N TYR A 117 -9.05 10.76 1.70
CA TYR A 117 -10.34 10.88 1.01
C TYR A 117 -10.73 9.60 0.26
N VAL A 118 -9.78 8.96 -0.44
CA VAL A 118 -10.01 7.66 -1.08
C VAL A 118 -10.49 6.61 -0.08
N LYS A 119 -9.86 6.54 1.11
CA LYS A 119 -10.29 5.62 2.19
C LYS A 119 -11.64 5.97 2.78
N ALA A 120 -12.01 7.25 2.78
CA ALA A 120 -13.34 7.71 3.16
C ALA A 120 -14.38 7.54 2.02
N SER A 121 -13.97 6.95 0.88
CA SER A 121 -14.79 6.80 -0.33
C SER A 121 -15.30 8.13 -0.92
N ASP A 122 -14.63 9.24 -0.61
CA ASP A 122 -14.93 10.56 -1.16
C ASP A 122 -14.01 10.84 -2.37
N MET A 123 -14.36 10.24 -3.50
CA MET A 123 -13.57 10.37 -4.74
C MET A 123 -13.64 11.78 -5.34
N VAL A 124 -14.67 12.56 -5.00
CA VAL A 124 -14.85 13.93 -5.50
C VAL A 124 -13.77 14.84 -4.92
N GLU A 125 -13.63 14.87 -3.59
CA GLU A 125 -12.59 15.67 -2.94
C GLU A 125 -11.18 15.13 -3.25
N ALA A 126 -11.01 13.81 -3.38
CA ALA A 126 -9.75 13.22 -3.83
C ALA A 126 -9.33 13.74 -5.22
N GLN A 127 -10.27 13.83 -6.17
CA GLN A 127 -10.02 14.35 -7.51
C GLN A 127 -9.72 15.85 -7.51
N VAL A 128 -10.45 16.64 -6.70
CA VAL A 128 -10.21 18.08 -6.55
C VAL A 128 -8.78 18.33 -6.04
N LEU A 129 -8.37 17.62 -4.99
CA LEU A 129 -7.02 17.73 -4.44
C LEU A 129 -5.94 17.26 -5.41
N PHE A 130 -6.20 16.14 -6.10
CA PHE A 130 -5.29 15.65 -7.13
C PHE A 130 -5.12 16.69 -8.24
N GLY A 131 -6.20 17.30 -8.73
CA GLY A 131 -6.15 18.38 -9.71
C GLY A 131 -5.30 19.56 -9.25
N ALA A 132 -5.50 20.01 -8.01
CA ALA A 132 -4.78 21.13 -7.40
C ALA A 132 -3.30 20.85 -7.07
N MET A 133 -2.88 19.58 -7.06
CA MET A 133 -1.51 19.18 -6.73
C MET A 133 -0.49 19.76 -7.73
N PRO A 134 0.49 20.58 -7.30
CA PRO A 134 1.43 21.26 -8.20
C PRO A 134 2.33 20.32 -9.00
N VAL A 135 2.82 19.27 -8.35
CA VAL A 135 3.66 18.24 -8.94
C VAL A 135 3.09 16.90 -8.54
N LYS A 136 2.77 16.05 -9.52
CA LYS A 136 2.22 14.71 -9.34
C LYS A 136 3.31 13.68 -9.56
N ASP A 137 3.57 12.84 -8.55
CA ASP A 137 4.49 11.71 -8.66
C ASP A 137 3.73 10.40 -8.89
N LEU A 138 4.49 9.33 -9.15
CA LEU A 138 3.94 7.99 -9.39
C LEU A 138 2.99 7.53 -8.27
N ALA A 139 3.32 7.84 -7.01
CA ALA A 139 2.51 7.47 -5.86
C ALA A 139 1.14 8.17 -5.88
N SER A 140 1.09 9.47 -6.16
CA SER A 140 -0.16 10.23 -6.25
C SER A 140 -1.10 9.72 -7.35
N TRP A 141 -0.56 9.35 -8.52
CA TRP A 141 -1.32 8.72 -9.61
C TRP A 141 -1.87 7.35 -9.19
N ASN A 142 -1.02 6.50 -8.61
CA ASN A 142 -1.42 5.16 -8.18
C ASN A 142 -2.52 5.20 -7.11
N VAL A 143 -2.51 6.17 -6.18
CA VAL A 143 -3.58 6.37 -5.18
C VAL A 143 -4.93 6.67 -5.85
N MET A 144 -4.94 7.53 -6.87
CA MET A 144 -6.18 7.84 -7.60
C MET A 144 -6.72 6.62 -8.35
N ILE A 145 -5.84 5.89 -9.04
CA ILE A 145 -6.23 4.66 -9.76
C ILE A 145 -6.77 3.63 -8.78
N SER A 146 -6.08 3.38 -7.66
CA SER A 146 -6.55 2.40 -6.67
C SER A 146 -7.89 2.80 -6.06
N GLY A 147 -8.09 4.10 -5.80
CA GLY A 147 -9.35 4.61 -5.27
C GLY A 147 -10.53 4.35 -6.20
N TYR A 148 -10.38 4.63 -7.50
CA TYR A 148 -11.42 4.32 -8.48
C TYR A 148 -11.64 2.82 -8.65
N VAL A 149 -10.57 2.01 -8.67
CA VAL A 149 -10.66 0.54 -8.74
C VAL A 149 -11.42 -0.02 -7.53
N ASP A 150 -11.12 0.45 -6.31
CA ASP A 150 -11.78 -0.02 -5.10
C ASP A 150 -13.23 0.48 -4.99
N ALA A 151 -13.55 1.64 -5.58
CA ALA A 151 -14.91 2.13 -5.75
C ALA A 151 -15.70 1.39 -6.87
N GLY A 152 -15.04 0.53 -7.66
CA GLY A 152 -15.64 -0.18 -8.79
C GLY A 152 -15.80 0.68 -10.06
N ASP A 153 -15.30 1.92 -10.06
CA ASP A 153 -15.34 2.83 -11.20
C ASP A 153 -14.13 2.62 -12.10
N ILE A 154 -14.13 1.51 -12.83
CA ILE A 154 -13.00 1.13 -13.69
C ILE A 154 -12.79 2.11 -14.86
N LEU A 155 -13.85 2.83 -15.27
CA LEU A 155 -13.77 3.80 -16.35
C LEU A 155 -12.91 5.00 -15.95
N ASN A 156 -13.18 5.61 -14.79
CA ASN A 156 -12.36 6.71 -14.29
C ASN A 156 -10.95 6.24 -13.93
N ALA A 157 -10.79 5.02 -13.40
CA ALA A 157 -9.46 4.42 -13.20
C ALA A 157 -8.67 4.37 -14.52
N HIS A 158 -9.31 3.94 -15.61
CA HIS A 158 -8.69 3.88 -16.93
C HIS A 158 -8.36 5.27 -17.48
N LEU A 159 -9.24 6.27 -17.31
CA LEU A 159 -8.94 7.65 -17.72
C LEU A 159 -7.71 8.23 -17.01
N VAL A 160 -7.59 8.00 -15.70
CA VAL A 160 -6.41 8.40 -14.92
C VAL A 160 -5.18 7.65 -15.39
N PHE A 161 -5.31 6.35 -15.66
CA PHE A 161 -4.23 5.53 -16.19
C PHE A 161 -3.73 6.04 -17.56
N GLU A 162 -4.62 6.40 -18.49
CA GLU A 162 -4.25 6.91 -19.82
C GLU A 162 -3.61 8.30 -19.75
N ALA A 163 -4.04 9.15 -18.82
CA ALA A 163 -3.45 10.48 -18.61
C ALA A 163 -2.03 10.46 -17.98
N MET A 164 -1.60 9.31 -17.45
CA MET A 164 -0.35 9.17 -16.72
C MET A 164 0.89 9.25 -17.66
N PRO A 165 1.88 10.13 -17.40
CA PRO A 165 3.03 10.27 -18.31
C PRO A 165 3.96 9.05 -18.30
N ASN A 166 4.26 8.52 -17.12
CA ASN A 166 5.17 7.39 -16.91
C ASN A 166 4.49 6.36 -16.02
N ARG A 167 4.57 5.08 -16.40
CA ARG A 167 3.91 3.97 -15.69
C ARG A 167 4.95 2.94 -15.32
N ASP A 168 4.90 2.45 -14.09
CA ASP A 168 5.71 1.32 -13.67
C ASP A 168 4.91 0.01 -13.73
N VAL A 169 5.59 -1.10 -13.48
CA VAL A 169 4.97 -2.44 -13.43
C VAL A 169 3.82 -2.49 -12.41
N GLY A 170 3.93 -1.74 -11.31
CA GLY A 170 2.89 -1.63 -10.29
C GLY A 170 1.61 -0.98 -10.81
N THR A 171 1.71 0.12 -11.55
CA THR A 171 0.57 0.82 -12.17
C THR A 171 -0.17 -0.09 -13.15
N TRP A 172 0.54 -0.84 -14.01
CA TRP A 172 -0.08 -1.80 -14.93
C TRP A 172 -0.81 -2.91 -14.18
N ASN A 173 -0.16 -3.50 -13.18
CA ASN A 173 -0.75 -4.54 -12.34
C ASN A 173 -2.01 -4.04 -11.64
N LEU A 174 -2.03 -2.80 -11.16
CA LEU A 174 -3.19 -2.19 -10.51
C LEU A 174 -4.41 -2.12 -11.44
N MET A 175 -4.22 -1.66 -12.68
CA MET A 175 -5.31 -1.63 -13.68
C MET A 175 -5.78 -3.02 -14.08
N ILE A 176 -4.85 -3.95 -14.32
CA ILE A 176 -5.19 -5.34 -14.62
C ILE A 176 -6.01 -5.95 -13.49
N SER A 177 -5.63 -5.71 -12.23
CA SER A 177 -6.43 -6.12 -11.06
C SER A 177 -7.84 -5.58 -11.12
N GLY A 178 -7.98 -4.28 -11.42
CA GLY A 178 -9.26 -3.60 -11.49
C GLY A 178 -10.19 -4.20 -12.53
N PHE A 179 -9.69 -4.41 -13.75
CA PHE A 179 -10.46 -5.07 -14.81
C PHE A 179 -10.83 -6.51 -14.46
N CYS A 180 -9.89 -7.28 -13.89
CA CYS A 180 -10.19 -8.63 -13.41
C CYS A 180 -11.27 -8.65 -12.31
N LYS A 181 -11.23 -7.70 -11.36
CA LYS A 181 -12.25 -7.55 -10.31
C LYS A 181 -13.62 -7.15 -10.88
N ALA A 182 -13.63 -6.32 -11.91
CA ALA A 182 -14.86 -5.91 -12.62
C ALA A 182 -15.42 -7.02 -13.55
N GLY A 183 -14.68 -8.11 -13.76
CA GLY A 183 -15.06 -9.21 -14.65
C GLY A 183 -14.76 -8.97 -16.13
N ASP A 184 -14.16 -7.83 -16.48
CA ASP A 184 -13.76 -7.49 -17.85
C ASP A 184 -12.35 -8.01 -18.15
N ILE A 185 -12.27 -9.32 -18.37
CA ILE A 185 -11.00 -10.03 -18.62
C ILE A 185 -10.39 -9.66 -19.98
N GLU A 186 -11.21 -9.26 -20.96
CA GLU A 186 -10.70 -8.89 -22.29
C GLU A 186 -9.90 -7.58 -22.23
N SER A 187 -10.39 -6.56 -21.52
CA SER A 187 -9.63 -5.33 -21.29
C SER A 187 -8.37 -5.58 -20.44
N ALA A 188 -8.45 -6.46 -19.44
CA ALA A 188 -7.29 -6.88 -18.66
C ALA A 188 -6.20 -7.52 -19.54
N LYS A 189 -6.60 -8.38 -20.48
CA LYS A 189 -5.72 -9.05 -21.44
C LYS A 189 -5.09 -8.06 -22.42
N ASP A 190 -5.86 -7.10 -22.91
CA ASP A 190 -5.33 -6.03 -23.79
C ASP A 190 -4.23 -5.24 -23.07
N LEU A 191 -4.47 -4.78 -21.84
CA LEU A 191 -3.45 -4.09 -21.04
C LEU A 191 -2.23 -4.97 -20.76
N PHE A 192 -2.44 -6.24 -20.41
CA PHE A 192 -1.36 -7.19 -20.20
C PHE A 192 -0.50 -7.38 -21.46
N SER A 193 -1.10 -7.32 -22.65
CA SER A 193 -0.39 -7.42 -23.94
C SER A 193 0.46 -6.16 -24.25
N LYS A 194 -0.01 -4.98 -23.83
CA LYS A 194 0.68 -3.68 -24.03
C LYS A 194 1.80 -3.43 -23.02
N MET A 195 1.82 -4.18 -21.93
CA MET A 195 2.81 -4.03 -20.86
C MET A 195 4.25 -4.30 -21.36
N PRO A 196 5.19 -3.33 -21.26
CA PRO A 196 6.54 -3.49 -21.80
C PRO A 196 7.35 -4.57 -21.10
N ASN A 197 7.26 -4.63 -19.77
CA ASN A 197 7.96 -5.58 -18.92
C ASN A 197 6.96 -6.23 -17.98
N ARG A 198 6.83 -7.56 -18.04
CA ARG A 198 5.93 -8.34 -17.19
C ARG A 198 6.75 -9.04 -16.12
N ASN A 199 6.30 -8.97 -14.87
CA ASN A 199 6.90 -9.75 -13.80
C ASN A 199 5.99 -10.92 -13.42
N GLU A 200 6.48 -11.78 -12.52
CA GLU A 200 5.74 -12.93 -12.01
C GLU A 200 4.35 -12.56 -11.48
N ALA A 201 4.24 -11.40 -10.82
CA ALA A 201 2.97 -10.90 -10.29
C ALA A 201 1.97 -10.57 -11.42
N SER A 202 2.41 -9.92 -12.51
CA SER A 202 1.55 -9.62 -13.66
C SER A 202 0.91 -10.89 -14.24
N TRP A 203 1.70 -11.95 -14.38
CA TRP A 203 1.21 -13.25 -14.87
C TRP A 203 0.23 -13.90 -13.89
N ALA A 204 0.57 -13.93 -12.60
CA ALA A 204 -0.28 -14.50 -11.56
C ALA A 204 -1.66 -13.80 -11.50
N MET A 205 -1.69 -12.48 -11.66
CA MET A 205 -2.94 -11.70 -11.65
C MET A 205 -3.84 -12.01 -12.84
N MET A 206 -3.27 -12.18 -14.04
CA MET A 206 -4.05 -12.59 -15.21
C MET A 206 -4.59 -14.02 -15.06
N ILE A 207 -3.77 -14.96 -14.59
CA ILE A 207 -4.18 -16.34 -14.37
C ILE A 207 -5.31 -16.42 -13.34
N ASP A 208 -5.18 -15.72 -12.21
CA ASP A 208 -6.24 -15.64 -11.20
C ASP A 208 -7.51 -14.97 -11.76
N GLY A 209 -7.37 -13.94 -12.59
CA GLY A 209 -8.49 -13.32 -13.30
C GLY A 209 -9.28 -14.29 -14.17
N TYR A 210 -8.59 -15.05 -15.04
CA TYR A 210 -9.21 -16.08 -15.88
C TYR A 210 -9.84 -17.21 -15.08
N ILE A 211 -9.21 -17.62 -13.97
CA ILE A 211 -9.79 -18.61 -13.06
C ILE A 211 -11.09 -18.07 -12.44
N LYS A 212 -11.12 -16.81 -12.01
CA LYS A 212 -12.32 -16.20 -11.40
C LYS A 212 -13.46 -16.03 -12.41
N SER A 213 -13.16 -15.75 -13.67
CA SER A 213 -14.18 -15.69 -14.73
C SER A 213 -14.66 -17.06 -15.21
N GLY A 214 -13.98 -18.15 -14.81
CA GLY A 214 -14.34 -19.52 -15.16
C GLY A 214 -13.66 -20.05 -16.42
N ASP A 215 -12.88 -19.24 -17.12
CA ASP A 215 -12.09 -19.69 -18.26
C ASP A 215 -10.72 -20.24 -17.83
N VAL A 216 -10.77 -21.41 -17.20
CA VAL A 216 -9.58 -22.12 -16.73
C VAL A 216 -8.68 -22.58 -17.88
N ASN A 217 -9.21 -22.70 -19.10
CA ASN A 217 -8.41 -23.11 -20.27
C ASN A 217 -7.49 -21.98 -20.73
N SER A 218 -7.99 -20.74 -20.80
CA SER A 218 -7.15 -19.58 -21.07
C SER A 218 -6.16 -19.32 -19.93
N ALA A 219 -6.56 -19.51 -18.67
CA ALA A 219 -5.65 -19.48 -17.53
C ALA A 219 -4.48 -20.46 -17.71
N ARG A 220 -4.79 -21.69 -18.16
CA ARG A 220 -3.77 -22.71 -18.45
C ARG A 220 -2.82 -22.28 -19.57
N CYS A 221 -3.36 -21.72 -20.65
CA CYS A 221 -2.56 -21.26 -21.77
C CYS A 221 -1.56 -20.18 -21.34
N LEU A 222 -2.00 -19.21 -20.54
CA LEU A 222 -1.12 -18.18 -19.98
C LEU A 222 -0.09 -18.75 -19.01
N PHE A 223 -0.49 -19.68 -18.14
CA PHE A 223 0.44 -20.36 -17.24
C PHE A 223 1.56 -21.05 -18.02
N ASP A 224 1.25 -21.74 -19.11
CA ASP A 224 2.25 -22.42 -19.93
C ASP A 224 3.22 -21.45 -20.61
N GLN A 225 2.74 -20.28 -21.04
CA GLN A 225 3.56 -19.20 -21.63
C GLN A 225 4.48 -18.47 -20.64
N MET A 226 4.26 -18.63 -19.33
CA MET A 226 5.13 -17.99 -18.32
C MET A 226 6.59 -18.46 -18.48
N PRO A 227 7.56 -17.53 -18.64
CA PRO A 227 8.98 -17.87 -18.78
C PRO A 227 9.52 -18.63 -17.57
N GLU A 228 9.18 -18.16 -16.38
CA GLU A 228 9.51 -18.80 -15.10
C GLU A 228 8.23 -18.97 -14.29
N LYS A 229 8.05 -20.17 -13.72
CA LYS A 229 6.88 -20.54 -12.93
C LYS A 229 7.31 -20.70 -11.48
N ASN A 230 6.88 -19.79 -10.62
CA ASN A 230 7.13 -19.81 -9.19
C ASN A 230 5.99 -20.53 -8.43
N LEU A 231 6.17 -20.77 -7.12
CA LEU A 231 5.17 -21.43 -6.28
C LEU A 231 3.78 -20.76 -6.32
N VAL A 232 3.73 -19.42 -6.41
CA VAL A 232 2.48 -18.66 -6.50
C VAL A 232 1.70 -19.01 -7.77
N SER A 233 2.38 -19.08 -8.92
CA SER A 233 1.75 -19.44 -10.19
C SER A 233 1.23 -20.89 -10.19
N TRP A 234 1.98 -21.83 -9.63
CA TRP A 234 1.56 -23.24 -9.49
C TRP A 234 0.34 -23.37 -8.57
N SER A 235 0.41 -22.80 -7.36
CA SER A 235 -0.69 -22.86 -6.39
C SER A 235 -1.96 -22.19 -6.91
N THR A 236 -1.83 -21.05 -7.62
CA THR A 236 -2.96 -20.37 -8.27
C THR A 236 -3.63 -21.28 -9.30
N MET A 237 -2.84 -21.92 -10.18
CA MET A 237 -3.37 -22.80 -11.24
C MET A 237 -4.00 -24.09 -10.68
N ILE A 238 -3.34 -24.74 -9.72
CA ILE A 238 -3.85 -25.95 -9.05
C ILE A 238 -5.17 -25.64 -8.33
N GLY A 239 -5.20 -24.54 -7.56
CA GLY A 239 -6.40 -24.08 -6.88
C GLY A 239 -7.52 -23.72 -7.86
N GLY A 240 -7.19 -23.19 -9.04
CA GLY A 240 -8.15 -22.93 -10.11
C GLY A 240 -8.83 -24.20 -10.62
N TYR A 241 -8.07 -25.25 -10.94
CA TYR A 241 -8.66 -26.53 -11.36
C TYR A 241 -9.54 -27.17 -10.29
N ALA A 242 -9.12 -27.09 -9.02
CA ALA A 242 -9.91 -27.62 -7.91
C ALA A 242 -11.26 -26.89 -7.76
N ARG A 243 -11.27 -25.55 -7.82
CA ARG A 243 -12.48 -24.72 -7.72
C ARG A 243 -13.48 -24.98 -8.86
N HIS A 244 -12.99 -25.34 -10.04
CA HIS A 244 -13.82 -25.59 -11.23
C HIS A 244 -14.11 -27.08 -11.48
N GLY A 245 -14.01 -27.91 -10.44
CA GLY A 245 -14.41 -29.32 -10.52
C GLY A 245 -13.54 -30.18 -11.42
N GLN A 246 -12.27 -29.81 -11.63
CA GLN A 246 -11.29 -30.59 -12.41
C GLN A 246 -10.17 -31.16 -11.50
N PRO A 247 -10.49 -31.96 -10.46
CA PRO A 247 -9.51 -32.40 -9.45
C PRO A 247 -8.40 -33.27 -10.03
N ARG A 248 -8.68 -34.04 -11.10
CA ARG A 248 -7.66 -34.87 -11.76
C ARG A 248 -6.54 -34.02 -12.37
N LYS A 249 -6.89 -32.95 -13.09
CA LYS A 249 -5.88 -32.01 -13.64
C LYS A 249 -5.15 -31.26 -12.54
N ALA A 250 -5.83 -30.95 -11.43
CA ALA A 250 -5.19 -30.34 -10.27
C ALA A 250 -4.10 -31.25 -9.67
N LEU A 251 -4.39 -32.56 -9.52
CA LEU A 251 -3.44 -33.56 -9.04
C LEU A 251 -2.29 -33.78 -10.02
N GLU A 252 -2.58 -33.91 -11.31
CA GLU A 252 -1.55 -34.03 -12.36
C GLU A 252 -0.58 -32.83 -12.32
N LEU A 253 -1.12 -31.62 -12.14
CA LEU A 253 -0.31 -30.42 -12.06
C LEU A 253 0.48 -30.31 -10.75
N PHE A 254 -0.06 -30.82 -9.65
CA PHE A 254 0.61 -30.87 -8.36
C PHE A 254 1.80 -31.83 -8.35
N GLU A 255 1.66 -33.01 -8.95
CA GLU A 255 2.78 -33.94 -9.10
C GLU A 255 3.88 -33.37 -10.01
N LEU A 256 3.50 -32.71 -11.11
CA LEU A 256 4.46 -32.00 -11.96
C LEU A 256 5.20 -30.87 -11.20
N CYS A 257 4.52 -30.18 -10.28
CA CYS A 257 5.15 -29.16 -9.42
C CYS A 257 6.21 -29.78 -8.50
N LYS A 258 5.92 -30.95 -7.90
CA LYS A 258 6.87 -31.69 -7.05
C LYS A 258 8.07 -32.20 -7.83
N GLU A 259 7.87 -32.74 -9.03
CA GLU A 259 8.94 -33.22 -9.90
C GLU A 259 9.95 -32.10 -10.24
N LYS A 260 9.46 -30.87 -10.37
CA LYS A 260 10.29 -29.69 -10.59
C LYS A 260 10.99 -29.16 -9.33
N GLY A 261 10.87 -29.84 -8.19
CA GLY A 261 11.54 -29.47 -6.93
C GLY A 261 10.95 -28.24 -6.24
N ILE A 262 9.82 -27.73 -6.71
CA ILE A 262 9.11 -26.61 -6.08
C ILE A 262 8.23 -27.19 -4.99
N LYS A 263 8.70 -27.13 -3.75
CA LYS A 263 7.92 -27.57 -2.59
C LYS A 263 6.78 -26.57 -2.32
N PRO A 264 5.52 -27.02 -2.29
CA PRO A 264 4.44 -26.22 -1.73
C PRO A 264 4.57 -26.15 -0.21
N ASP A 265 4.19 -25.00 0.36
CA ASP A 265 4.00 -24.80 1.80
C ASP A 265 2.91 -25.72 2.38
#